data_AF-A0A1V3N5D9-F1
#
_entry.id   AF-A0A1V3N5D9-F1
#
_cell.length_a   1.000
_cell.length_b   1.000
_cell.length_c   1.000
_cell.angle_alpha   90.00
_cell.angle_beta   90.00
_cell.angle_gamma   90.00
#
_symmetry.space_group_name_H-M   'P 1'
#
loop_
_entity.id
_entity.type
_entity.pdbx_description
1 polymer ?
#
loop_
_entity_poly.entity_id
_entity_poly.type
_entity_poly.pdbx_seq_one_letter_code
_entity_poly.pdbx_strand_id
1 'polypeptide(L)'
;MAYMVLKYLRLHWIYTIVMGYFSAAIVLYMLSDIHILIPCLWKAVTGYDCPGCGLTTALIALLKMEWAYAWSANPMIFGIFPVFIFLILRDFWRFRQRQIDSLQNN
;
A
#
# COMPACT_ATOMS: atom_id res chain seq x y z
N MET A 1 -5.07 -9.16 23.47
CA MET A 1 -4.45 -8.74 22.19
C MET A 1 -5.10 -9.41 20.96
N ALA A 2 -5.10 -10.74 20.84
CA ALA A 2 -5.58 -11.44 19.64
C ALA A 2 -7.06 -11.17 19.27
N TYR A 3 -7.96 -11.05 20.27
CA TYR A 3 -9.40 -10.83 20.04
C TYR A 3 -9.72 -9.46 19.40
N MET A 4 -9.03 -8.39 19.83
CA MET A 4 -9.21 -7.03 19.29
C MET A 4 -8.67 -6.91 17.87
N VAL A 5 -7.56 -7.60 17.59
CA VAL A 5 -7.00 -7.74 16.24
C VAL A 5 -7.98 -8.51 15.34
N LEU A 6 -8.58 -9.62 15.81
CA LEU A 6 -9.57 -10.39 15.05
C LEU A 6 -10.82 -9.57 14.69
N LYS A 7 -11.33 -8.74 15.61
CA LYS A 7 -12.54 -7.93 15.37
C LYS A 7 -12.28 -6.78 14.40
N TYR A 8 -11.08 -6.18 14.45
CA TYR A 8 -10.65 -5.17 13.49
C TYR A 8 -10.39 -5.77 12.10
N LEU A 9 -9.75 -6.95 12.02
CA LEU A 9 -9.60 -7.71 10.77
C LEU A 9 -10.95 -8.08 10.15
N ARG A 10 -11.95 -8.42 10.97
CA ARG A 10 -13.30 -8.77 10.49
C ARG A 10 -14.10 -7.57 10.00
N LEU A 11 -13.93 -6.40 10.62
CA LEU A 11 -14.63 -5.17 10.21
C LEU A 11 -14.01 -4.53 8.96
N HIS A 12 -12.68 -4.60 8.83
CA HIS A 12 -11.93 -4.08 7.68
C HIS A 12 -11.43 -5.22 6.75
N TRP A 13 -12.22 -6.29 6.62
CA TRP A 13 -11.85 -7.50 5.88
C TRP A 13 -11.53 -7.23 4.39
N ILE A 14 -12.24 -6.29 3.77
CA ILE A 14 -11.96 -5.85 2.38
C ILE A 14 -10.59 -5.17 2.29
N TYR A 15 -10.27 -4.29 3.25
CA TYR A 15 -9.00 -3.56 3.24
C TYR A 15 -7.81 -4.50 3.44
N THR A 16 -7.97 -5.52 4.29
CA THR A 16 -6.95 -6.55 4.52
C THR A 16 -6.79 -7.49 3.34
N ILE A 17 -7.88 -7.87 2.66
CA ILE A 17 -7.82 -8.66 1.42
C ILE A 17 -7.15 -7.86 0.31
N VAL A 18 -7.52 -6.60 0.10
CA VAL A 18 -6.93 -5.74 -0.94
C VAL A 18 -5.44 -5.51 -0.65
N MET A 19 -5.09 -5.14 0.58
CA MET A 19 -3.70 -4.87 0.94
C MET A 19 -2.84 -6.14 0.94
N GLY A 20 -3.43 -7.30 1.27
CA GLY A 20 -2.81 -8.62 1.15
C GLY A 20 -2.61 -9.06 -0.30
N TYR A 21 -3.57 -8.79 -1.19
CA TYR A 21 -3.44 -9.05 -2.62
C TYR A 21 -2.33 -8.19 -3.24
N PHE A 22 -2.31 -6.88 -2.94
CA PHE A 22 -1.26 -5.98 -3.41
C PHE A 22 0.12 -6.37 -2.87
N SER A 23 0.23 -6.73 -1.59
CA SER A 23 1.51 -7.17 -1.03
C SER A 23 1.99 -8.49 -1.63
N ALA A 24 1.11 -9.48 -1.79
CA ALA A 24 1.43 -10.75 -2.44
C ALA A 24 1.86 -10.55 -3.90
N ALA A 25 1.16 -9.69 -4.65
CA ALA A 25 1.52 -9.35 -6.02
C ALA A 25 2.89 -8.65 -6.12
N ILE A 26 3.19 -7.73 -5.19
CA ILE A 26 4.50 -7.08 -5.09
C ILE A 26 5.60 -8.10 -4.78
N VAL A 27 5.36 -9.02 -3.83
CA VAL A 27 6.32 -10.06 -3.46
C VAL A 27 6.57 -11.03 -4.63
N LEU A 28 5.52 -11.47 -5.32
CA LEU A 28 5.64 -12.31 -6.51
C LEU A 28 6.41 -11.61 -7.64
N TYR A 29 6.17 -10.30 -7.84
CA TYR A 29 6.95 -9.50 -8.77
C TYR A 29 8.43 -9.44 -8.37
N MET A 30 8.73 -9.28 -7.08
CA MET A 30 10.12 -9.26 -6.59
C MET A 30 10.81 -10.62 -6.68
N LEU A 31 10.08 -11.73 -6.57
CA LEU A 31 10.66 -13.09 -6.59
C LEU A 31 10.81 -13.68 -7.98
N SER A 32 10.01 -13.25 -8.96
CA SER A 32 9.95 -13.93 -10.26
C SER A 32 10.19 -13.05 -11.47
N ASP A 33 10.38 -11.72 -11.30
CA ASP A 33 10.45 -10.74 -12.41
C ASP A 33 9.28 -10.88 -13.41
N ILE A 34 8.19 -11.50 -12.98
CA ILE A 34 6.98 -11.69 -13.77
C ILE A 34 6.22 -10.38 -13.71
N HIS A 35 6.16 -9.68 -14.85
CA HIS A 35 5.34 -8.49 -15.06
C HIS A 35 3.84 -8.83 -15.09
N ILE A 36 3.29 -9.31 -13.97
CA ILE A 36 1.84 -9.53 -13.75
C ILE A 36 1.15 -8.28 -13.20
N LEU A 37 1.90 -7.20 -13.01
CA LEU A 37 1.32 -5.90 -12.68
C LEU A 37 0.41 -5.47 -13.84
N ILE A 38 -0.86 -5.22 -13.50
CA ILE A 38 -1.88 -4.73 -14.42
C ILE A 38 -1.31 -3.52 -15.17
N PRO A 39 -1.09 -3.61 -16.50
CA PRO A 39 -0.65 -2.46 -17.26
C PRO A 39 -1.69 -1.36 -17.07
N CYS A 40 -1.24 -0.13 -16.86
CA CYS A 40 -2.12 1.00 -16.60
C CYS A 40 -3.25 1.03 -17.65
N LEU A 41 -4.47 0.73 -17.22
CA LEU A 41 -5.65 0.68 -18.09
C LEU A 41 -5.82 2.00 -18.87
N TRP A 42 -5.41 3.12 -18.25
CA TRP A 42 -5.43 4.42 -18.89
C TRP A 42 -4.50 4.50 -20.11
N LYS A 43 -3.26 4.03 -19.98
CA LYS A 43 -2.31 3.96 -21.11
C LYS A 43 -2.78 2.97 -22.17
N ALA A 44 -3.36 1.84 -21.75
CA ALA A 44 -3.90 0.83 -22.66
C ALA A 44 -5.10 1.34 -23.46
N VAL A 45 -5.96 2.17 -22.87
CA VAL A 45 -7.19 2.68 -23.50
C VAL A 45 -6.97 3.99 -24.25
N THR A 46 -6.20 4.93 -23.67
CA THR A 46 -6.03 6.27 -24.25
C THR A 46 -4.68 6.49 -24.94
N GLY A 47 -3.69 5.62 -24.73
CA GLY A 47 -2.33 5.80 -25.25
C GLY A 47 -1.50 6.86 -24.54
N TYR A 48 -2.10 7.65 -23.64
CA TYR A 48 -1.42 8.72 -22.89
C TYR A 48 -0.98 8.27 -21.50
N ASP A 49 0.18 8.75 -21.09
CA ASP A 49 0.68 8.56 -19.72
C ASP A 49 -0.10 9.45 -18.75
N CYS A 50 -0.88 8.81 -17.86
CA CYS A 50 -1.55 9.50 -16.75
C CYS A 50 -0.55 9.76 -15.61
N PRO A 51 -0.82 10.72 -14.70
CA PRO A 51 0.11 11.04 -13.61
C PRO A 51 0.36 9.87 -12.64
N GLY A 52 -0.52 8.86 -12.63
CA GLY A 52 -0.36 7.63 -11.83
C GLY A 52 0.28 6.45 -12.58
N CYS A 53 0.63 6.61 -13.86
CA CYS A 53 1.25 5.55 -14.64
C CYS A 53 2.63 5.23 -14.04
N GLY A 54 2.94 3.96 -13.81
CA GLY A 54 4.22 3.54 -13.20
C GLY A 54 4.34 3.73 -11.69
N LEU A 55 3.28 4.13 -10.96
CA LEU A 55 3.35 4.32 -9.51
C LEU A 55 3.73 3.03 -8.76
N THR A 56 3.20 1.90 -9.19
CA THR A 56 3.50 0.58 -8.61
C THR A 56 4.94 0.16 -8.90
N THR A 57 5.45 0.42 -10.12
CA THR A 57 6.86 0.22 -10.48
C THR A 57 7.78 1.10 -9.65
N ALA A 58 7.44 2.37 -9.47
CA ALA A 58 8.18 3.31 -8.65
C ALA A 58 8.19 2.89 -7.17
N LEU A 59 7.07 2.35 -6.66
CA LEU A 59 6.99 1.77 -5.32
C LEU A 59 7.91 0.56 -5.18
N ILE A 60 7.90 -0.37 -6.15
CA ILE A 60 8.76 -1.54 -6.13
C ILE A 60 10.24 -1.12 -6.19
N ALA A 61 10.59 -0.16 -7.05
CA ALA A 61 11.94 0.39 -7.12
C ALA A 61 12.37 1.02 -5.79
N LEU A 62 11.47 1.76 -5.14
CA LEU A 62 11.70 2.35 -3.82
C LEU A 62 11.90 1.26 -2.74
N LEU A 63 11.15 0.15 -2.82
CA LEU A 63 11.35 -1.03 -1.95
C LEU A 63 12.65 -1.78 -2.24
N LYS A 64 13.10 -1.80 -3.50
CA LYS A 64 14.41 -2.33 -3.92
C LYS A 64 15.58 -1.40 -3.57
N MET A 65 15.32 -0.25 -2.94
CA MET A 65 16.29 0.82 -2.67
C MET A 65 16.93 1.43 -3.94
N GLU A 66 16.24 1.36 -5.08
CA GLU A 66 16.67 1.93 -6.37
C GLU A 66 16.07 3.33 -6.57
N TRP A 67 16.59 4.31 -5.84
CA TRP A 67 16.06 5.68 -5.80
C TRP A 67 15.99 6.37 -7.17
N ALA A 68 17.04 6.22 -7.99
CA ALA A 68 17.11 6.83 -9.31
C ALA A 68 16.07 6.25 -10.27
N TYR A 69 15.88 4.93 -10.21
CA TYR A 69 14.86 4.24 -11.02
C TYR A 69 13.45 4.62 -10.56
N ALA A 70 13.21 4.68 -9.24
CA ALA A 70 11.93 5.13 -8.67
C ALA A 70 11.55 6.55 -9.13
N TRP A 71 12.51 7.47 -9.16
CA TRP A 71 12.29 8.84 -9.62
C TRP A 71 11.96 8.90 -11.12
N SER A 72 12.66 8.10 -11.94
CA SER A 72 12.39 8.02 -13.39
C SER A 72 11.04 7.37 -13.70
N ALA A 73 10.60 6.39 -12.90
CA ALA A 73 9.36 5.68 -13.10
C ALA A 73 8.14 6.54 -12.73
N ASN A 74 8.12 7.08 -11.50
CA ASN A 74 7.11 8.04 -11.11
C ASN A 74 7.55 8.82 -9.85
N PRO A 75 7.91 10.12 -9.96
CA PRO A 75 8.38 10.90 -8.82
C PRO A 75 7.28 11.14 -7.75
N MET A 76 6.00 10.97 -8.11
CA MET A 76 4.88 11.14 -7.19
C MET A 76 4.92 10.13 -6.03
N ILE A 77 5.63 9.00 -6.20
CA ILE A 77 5.78 7.99 -5.14
C ILE A 77 6.43 8.56 -3.89
N PHE A 78 7.34 9.52 -4.02
CA PHE A 78 8.04 10.13 -2.89
C PHE A 78 7.11 10.98 -2.03
N GLY A 79 6.02 11.51 -2.58
CA GLY A 79 4.98 12.18 -1.80
C GLY A 79 3.93 11.22 -1.27
N ILE A 80 3.48 10.29 -2.11
CA ILE A 80 2.40 9.34 -1.76
C ILE A 80 2.85 8.38 -0.67
N PHE A 81 4.06 7.82 -0.77
CA PHE A 81 4.57 6.82 0.17
C PHE A 81 4.60 7.30 1.63
N PRO A 82 5.21 8.46 1.98
CA PRO A 82 5.21 8.95 3.37
C PRO A 82 3.81 9.35 3.85
N VAL A 83 2.97 9.92 2.99
CA VAL A 83 1.57 10.22 3.34
C VAL A 83 0.81 8.94 3.66
N PHE A 84 1.00 7.89 2.86
CA PHE A 84 0.37 6.60 3.07
C PHE A 84 0.80 5.98 4.41
N ILE A 85 2.10 5.99 4.71
CA ILE A 85 2.65 5.56 6.00
C ILE A 85 2.03 6.39 7.14
N PHE A 86 1.98 7.71 7.01
CA PHE A 86 1.42 8.58 8.04
C PHE A 86 -0.06 8.29 8.30
N LEU A 87 -0.86 8.06 7.26
CA LEU A 87 -2.27 7.70 7.39
C LEU A 87 -2.45 6.36 8.11
N ILE A 88 -1.65 5.35 7.75
CA ILE A 88 -1.67 4.04 8.40
C ILE A 88 -1.28 4.16 9.88
N LEU A 89 -0.19 4.87 10.18
CA LEU A 89 0.26 5.10 11.56
C LEU A 89 -0.80 5.84 12.37
N ARG A 90 -1.43 6.87 11.80
CA ARG A 90 -2.48 7.63 12.45
C ARG A 90 -3.73 6.78 12.71
N ASP A 91 -4.14 5.95 11.75
CA ASP A 91 -5.27 5.04 11.92
C ASP A 91 -4.97 4.00 13.01
N PHE A 92 -3.77 3.40 12.97
CA PHE A 92 -3.29 2.47 13.98
C PHE A 92 -3.23 3.11 15.37
N TRP A 93 -2.77 4.36 15.47
CA TRP A 93 -2.74 5.09 16.74
C TRP A 93 -4.13 5.38 17.28
N ARG A 94 -5.06 5.84 16.43
CA ARG A 94 -6.46 6.07 16.82
C ARG A 94 -7.12 4.77 17.28
N PHE A 95 -6.89 3.67 16.57
CA PHE A 95 -7.39 2.36 16.98
C PHE A 95 -6.82 1.95 18.33
N ARG A 96 -5.50 2.11 18.53
CA ARG A 96 -4.84 1.83 19.81
C ARG A 96 -5.38 2.67 20.96
N GLN A 97 -5.61 3.97 20.75
CA GLN A 97 -6.18 4.87 21.76
C GLN A 97 -7.59 4.44 22.17
N ARG A 98 -8.47 4.19 21.19
CA ARG A 98 -9.84 3.70 21.45
C ARG A 98 -9.85 2.40 22.24
N GLN A 99 -8.84 1.54 22.06
CA GLN A 99 -8.70 0.31 22.83
C GLN A 99 -8.21 0.56 24.26
N ILE A 100 -7.26 1.48 24.47
CA ILE A 100 -6.80 1.86 25.83
C ILE A 100 -7.95 2.49 26.62
N ASP A 101 -8.71 3.40 26.02
CA ASP A 101 -9.85 4.06 26.67
C ASP A 101 -10.93 3.05 27.09
N SER A 102 -11.18 2.01 26.28
CA SER A 102 -12.16 0.95 26.60
C SER A 102 -11.74 0.02 27.74
N LEU A 103 -10.44 -0.04 28.07
CA LEU A 103 -9.90 -0.83 29.19
C LEU A 103 -9.88 -0.05 30.51
N GLN A 104 -9.86 1.28 30.48
CA GLN A 104 -9.95 2.12 31.68
C GLN A 104 -11.39 2.38 32.14
N ASN A 105 -12.39 2.17 31.27
CA ASN A 105 -13.81 2.43 31.55
C ASN A 105 -14.61 1.15 31.87
N ASN A 106 -13.93 0.08 32.30
CA ASN A 106 -14.48 -1.22 32.69
C ASN A 106 -13.79 -1.65 33.99
#